data_AF-A0A8C5SML8-F1
#
_entry.id   AF-A0A8C5SML8-F1
#
_cell.length_a   1.000
_cell.length_b   1.000
_cell.length_c   1.000
_cell.angle_alpha   90.00
_cell.angle_beta   90.00
_cell.angle_gamma   90.00
#
_symmetry.space_group_name_H-M   'P 1'
#
loop_
_entity.id
_entity.type
_entity.pdbx_description
1 polymer ?
#
loop_
_entity_poly.entity_id
_entity_poly.type
_entity_poly.pdbx_seq_one_letter_code
_entity_poly.pdbx_strand_id
1 'polypeptide(L)'
;ESVRPAMNVTVKRGPEKKDLSFCQPNYDDISDQIDFIICLGGDGTLLYASSLFPRSVPPVMAFHLGSLGFLTPFNFENFQSQVTQVIEGNAALVLRSRLKVKVIKEHWEKKAVIQNGIEENGVSSGLEKEMFKQATQYLVLNEVVVDRGPSSYLSNVDVFLDGHLITTVQGDGVIVSTPTGSTAYAAAAGASMIHPNVPAIMITPICPHSLSFRPIVVPAGVDLKIMLSPDARNTAWVSFDGRKRQEICHGDSISITTSCYPLPSICFQDPVSDWFESLAECLHWNVRKKQNHFSIDEEEEF
;
A
#
# COMPACT_ATOMS: atom_id res chain seq x y z
N GLU A 1 -36.45 -11.63 -23.25
CA GLU A 1 -35.33 -10.66 -23.39
C GLU A 1 -35.35 -9.77 -22.15
N SER A 2 -34.31 -9.56 -21.34
CA SER A 2 -32.92 -9.99 -21.32
C SER A 2 -32.63 -10.69 -19.98
N VAL A 3 -31.94 -11.84 -20.01
CA VAL A 3 -31.45 -12.49 -18.79
C VAL A 3 -30.28 -11.65 -18.28
N ARG A 4 -30.49 -10.87 -17.20
CA ARG A 4 -29.39 -10.18 -16.51
C ARG A 4 -28.48 -11.25 -15.89
N PRO A 5 -27.15 -11.23 -16.11
CA PRO A 5 -26.26 -12.16 -15.45
C PRO A 5 -26.33 -11.93 -13.93
N ALA A 6 -26.33 -13.03 -13.16
CA ALA A 6 -26.34 -12.98 -11.71
C ALA A 6 -25.03 -12.32 -11.23
N MET A 7 -25.14 -11.12 -10.67
CA MET A 7 -24.01 -10.38 -10.13
C MET A 7 -23.63 -10.99 -8.76
N ASN A 8 -22.44 -11.57 -8.65
CA ASN A 8 -21.99 -12.15 -7.39
C ASN A 8 -21.51 -11.04 -6.45
N VAL A 9 -22.37 -10.61 -5.52
CA VAL A 9 -22.05 -9.60 -4.51
C VAL A 9 -21.57 -10.28 -3.23
N THR A 10 -20.31 -10.08 -2.85
CA THR A 10 -19.81 -10.53 -1.53
C THR A 10 -19.94 -9.38 -0.53
N VAL A 11 -20.84 -9.52 0.44
CA VAL A 11 -20.98 -8.63 1.59
C VAL A 11 -20.31 -9.29 2.80
N LYS A 12 -19.21 -8.73 3.33
CA LYS A 12 -18.62 -9.26 4.58
C LYS A 12 -19.18 -8.50 5.79
N ARG A 13 -20.02 -9.16 6.58
CA ARG A 13 -20.47 -8.72 7.91
C ARG A 13 -19.93 -9.68 8.97
N GLY A 14 -19.45 -9.13 10.09
CA GLY A 14 -19.29 -9.87 11.35
C GLY A 14 -20.64 -10.45 11.85
N PRO A 15 -20.61 -11.35 12.83
CA PRO A 15 -21.38 -12.58 12.85
C PRO A 15 -22.89 -12.35 12.98
N GLU A 16 -23.67 -12.80 11.99
CA GLU A 16 -24.75 -13.78 12.14
C GLU A 16 -25.41 -14.09 10.78
N LYS A 17 -25.95 -15.31 10.68
CA LYS A 17 -26.19 -16.14 9.48
C LYS A 17 -27.22 -15.60 8.47
N LYS A 18 -26.86 -15.65 7.18
CA LYS A 18 -27.42 -16.53 6.12
C LYS A 18 -26.66 -16.31 4.79
N ASP A 19 -26.12 -17.39 4.24
CA ASP A 19 -25.39 -17.54 2.97
C ASP A 19 -24.39 -16.42 2.60
N LEU A 20 -23.41 -16.20 3.48
CA LEU A 20 -22.24 -15.37 3.24
C LEU A 20 -21.01 -16.28 3.21
N SER A 21 -20.35 -16.43 2.06
CA SER A 21 -19.08 -17.14 1.97
C SER A 21 -17.96 -16.25 2.53
N PHE A 22 -17.36 -16.70 3.63
CA PHE A 22 -16.19 -16.04 4.22
C PHE A 22 -14.93 -16.47 3.48
N CYS A 23 -14.53 -15.71 2.44
CA CYS A 23 -13.31 -16.05 1.70
C CYS A 23 -12.07 -15.83 2.56
N GLN A 24 -11.30 -16.89 2.80
CA GLN A 24 -9.97 -16.82 3.40
C GLN A 24 -8.92 -16.63 2.29
N PRO A 25 -7.79 -15.93 2.54
CA PRO A 25 -6.80 -15.57 1.51
C PRO A 25 -6.11 -16.75 0.80
N ASN A 26 -6.32 -17.99 1.25
CA ASN A 26 -5.46 -19.12 0.90
C ASN A 26 -6.14 -20.28 0.15
N TYR A 27 -7.44 -20.22 -0.18
CA TYR A 27 -8.12 -21.41 -0.72
C TYR A 27 -8.94 -21.26 -2.00
N ASP A 28 -9.42 -20.07 -2.37
CA ASP A 28 -10.23 -19.90 -3.59
C ASP A 28 -9.76 -18.68 -4.40
N ASP A 29 -9.30 -18.88 -5.65
CA ASP A 29 -9.12 -17.77 -6.60
C ASP A 29 -10.50 -17.29 -7.05
N ILE A 30 -11.02 -16.29 -6.34
CA ILE A 30 -12.31 -15.65 -6.62
C ILE A 30 -12.18 -14.50 -7.62
N SER A 31 -10.97 -14.21 -8.13
CA SER A 31 -10.69 -13.01 -8.92
C SER A 31 -11.61 -12.90 -10.15
N ASP A 32 -11.94 -14.04 -10.76
CA ASP A 32 -12.74 -14.13 -11.98
C ASP A 32 -14.24 -14.40 -11.71
N GLN A 33 -14.67 -14.43 -10.44
CA GLN A 33 -16.07 -14.74 -10.04
C GLN A 33 -16.83 -13.56 -9.45
N ILE A 34 -16.15 -12.44 -9.18
CA ILE A 34 -16.72 -11.29 -8.49
C ILE A 34 -16.88 -10.13 -9.48
N ASP A 35 -18.10 -9.64 -9.62
CA ASP A 35 -18.42 -8.50 -10.51
C ASP A 35 -18.43 -7.16 -9.75
N PHE A 36 -18.64 -7.20 -8.43
CA PHE A 36 -18.85 -6.02 -7.60
C PHE A 36 -18.44 -6.27 -6.15
N ILE A 37 -17.80 -5.30 -5.51
CA ILE A 37 -17.30 -5.41 -4.13
C ILE A 37 -17.97 -4.36 -3.25
N ILE A 38 -18.55 -4.79 -2.14
CA ILE A 38 -19.03 -3.91 -1.07
C ILE A 38 -18.13 -4.07 0.16
N CYS A 39 -17.42 -3.01 0.54
CA CYS A 39 -16.66 -2.94 1.77
C CYS A 39 -17.51 -2.30 2.88
N LEU A 40 -17.60 -2.96 4.04
CA LEU A 40 -18.21 -2.41 5.25
C LEU A 40 -17.14 -2.28 6.33
N GLY A 41 -16.83 -1.06 6.76
CA GLY A 41 -15.83 -0.79 7.80
C GLY A 41 -14.97 0.43 7.48
N GLY A 42 -13.74 0.46 7.99
CA GLY A 42 -12.80 1.55 7.69
C GLY A 42 -11.87 1.24 6.52
N ASP A 43 -10.86 2.09 6.33
CA ASP A 43 -9.87 2.00 5.25
C ASP A 43 -9.17 0.62 5.16
N GLY A 44 -8.95 -0.04 6.30
CA GLY A 44 -8.35 -1.38 6.35
C GLY A 44 -9.15 -2.47 5.63
N THR A 45 -10.47 -2.30 5.48
CA THR A 45 -11.33 -3.21 4.70
C THR A 45 -11.02 -3.07 3.20
N LEU A 46 -10.76 -1.86 2.72
CA LEU A 46 -10.38 -1.63 1.32
C LEU A 46 -8.99 -2.19 1.01
N LEU A 47 -8.02 -2.05 1.92
CA LEU A 47 -6.70 -2.68 1.78
C LEU A 47 -6.79 -4.20 1.69
N TYR A 48 -7.66 -4.79 2.51
CA TYR A 48 -7.92 -6.21 2.44
C TYR A 48 -8.55 -6.60 1.10
N ALA A 49 -9.56 -5.88 0.63
CA ALA A 49 -10.15 -6.11 -0.69
C ALA A 49 -9.09 -6.04 -1.80
N SER A 50 -8.26 -4.99 -1.83
CA SER A 50 -7.13 -4.86 -2.77
C SER A 50 -6.21 -6.08 -2.77
N SER A 51 -5.92 -6.65 -1.58
CA SER A 51 -5.03 -7.79 -1.43
C SER A 51 -5.59 -9.12 -1.98
N LEU A 52 -6.91 -9.23 -2.19
CA LEU A 52 -7.57 -10.40 -2.75
C LEU A 52 -7.46 -10.45 -4.29
N PHE A 53 -7.22 -9.31 -4.94
CA PHE A 53 -7.24 -9.20 -6.40
C PHE A 53 -5.84 -8.84 -6.93
N PRO A 54 -5.00 -9.84 -7.27
CA PRO A 54 -3.64 -9.61 -7.77
C PRO A 54 -3.58 -9.08 -9.21
N ARG A 55 -4.73 -8.95 -9.89
CA ARG A 55 -4.90 -8.42 -11.26
C ARG A 55 -5.98 -7.34 -11.25
N SER A 56 -6.88 -7.36 -12.24
CA SER A 56 -8.04 -6.47 -12.30
C SER A 56 -8.86 -6.56 -11.01
N VAL A 57 -9.34 -5.41 -10.53
CA VAL A 57 -10.18 -5.31 -9.35
C VAL A 57 -11.57 -4.89 -9.82
N PRO A 58 -12.63 -5.61 -9.45
CA PRO A 58 -14.01 -5.15 -9.68
C PRO A 58 -14.28 -3.79 -9.01
N PRO A 59 -15.28 -3.01 -9.47
CA PRO A 59 -15.68 -1.77 -8.82
C PRO A 59 -15.96 -1.97 -7.32
N VAL A 60 -15.39 -1.10 -6.50
CA VAL A 60 -15.47 -1.19 -5.04
C VAL A 60 -16.31 -0.04 -4.48
N MET A 61 -17.41 -0.38 -3.82
CA MET A 61 -18.24 0.54 -3.05
C MET A 61 -17.92 0.38 -1.57
N ALA A 62 -17.48 1.44 -0.90
CA ALA A 62 -16.95 1.36 0.45
C ALA A 62 -17.72 2.23 1.45
N PHE A 63 -18.32 1.58 2.44
CA PHE A 63 -19.12 2.21 3.49
C PHE A 63 -18.35 2.30 4.80
N HIS A 64 -18.36 3.48 5.42
CA HIS A 64 -17.96 3.63 6.82
C HIS A 64 -19.12 3.28 7.76
N LEU A 65 -18.80 2.59 8.85
CA LEU A 65 -19.76 2.21 9.92
C LEU A 65 -19.63 3.08 11.18
N GLY A 66 -18.75 4.08 11.15
CA GLY A 66 -18.39 4.92 12.29
C GLY A 66 -17.83 6.25 11.79
N SER A 67 -16.62 6.64 12.23
CA SER A 67 -15.94 7.81 11.68
C SER A 67 -15.64 7.65 10.20
N LEU A 68 -15.72 8.76 9.44
CA LEU A 68 -15.27 8.80 8.06
C LEU A 68 -13.78 8.43 7.97
N GLY A 69 -13.43 7.68 6.93
CA GLY A 69 -12.05 7.37 6.53
C GLY A 69 -11.79 7.89 5.11
N PHE A 70 -10.53 7.96 4.69
CA PHE A 70 -10.18 8.53 3.37
C PHE A 70 -10.59 7.64 2.18
N LEU A 71 -10.93 6.37 2.44
CA LEU A 71 -11.23 5.37 1.42
C LEU A 71 -12.69 4.90 1.44
N THR A 72 -13.50 5.38 2.38
CA THR A 72 -14.87 4.88 2.65
C THR A 72 -15.90 6.02 2.59
N PRO A 73 -16.21 6.58 1.40
CA PRO A 73 -17.00 7.80 1.28
C PRO A 73 -18.49 7.62 1.60
N PHE A 74 -19.03 6.39 1.57
CA PHE A 74 -20.44 6.16 1.79
C PHE A 74 -20.77 6.01 3.28
N ASN A 75 -21.74 6.76 3.78
CA ASN A 75 -22.37 6.46 5.06
C ASN A 75 -23.30 5.24 4.88
N PHE A 76 -23.28 4.31 5.83
CA PHE A 76 -24.16 3.13 5.80
C PHE A 76 -25.65 3.45 6.00
N GLU A 77 -25.98 4.66 6.47
CA GLU A 77 -27.34 5.17 6.47
C GLU A 77 -27.90 5.21 5.03
N ASN A 78 -29.07 4.59 4.82
CA ASN A 78 -29.73 4.48 3.52
C ASN A 78 -28.95 3.70 2.44
N PHE A 79 -28.09 2.74 2.84
CA PHE A 79 -27.28 1.94 1.92
C PHE A 79 -28.09 1.27 0.79
N GLN A 80 -29.34 0.85 1.03
CA GLN A 80 -30.15 0.17 0.01
C GLN A 80 -30.40 1.06 -1.21
N SER A 81 -30.73 2.34 -0.96
CA SER A 81 -30.96 3.31 -2.03
C SER A 81 -29.67 3.57 -2.79
N GLN A 82 -28.56 3.77 -2.08
CA GLN A 82 -27.26 4.06 -2.69
C GLN A 82 -26.73 2.88 -3.51
N VAL A 83 -26.82 1.65 -3.00
CA VAL A 83 -26.44 0.44 -3.74
C VAL A 83 -27.28 0.30 -5.01
N THR A 84 -28.59 0.53 -4.92
CA THR A 84 -29.48 0.48 -6.09
C THR A 84 -29.08 1.52 -7.13
N GLN A 85 -28.82 2.76 -6.71
CA GLN A 85 -28.37 3.84 -7.59
C GLN A 85 -27.04 3.53 -8.29
N VAL A 86 -26.09 2.92 -7.58
CA VAL A 86 -24.79 2.53 -8.15
C VAL A 86 -24.93 1.39 -9.16
N ILE A 87 -25.81 0.42 -8.90
CA ILE A 87 -26.03 -0.73 -9.80
C ILE A 87 -26.83 -0.33 -11.05
N GLU A 88 -27.85 0.52 -10.90
CA GLU A 88 -28.75 0.90 -12.00
C GLU A 88 -28.28 2.14 -12.77
N GLY A 89 -27.46 2.98 -12.14
CA GLY A 89 -27.04 4.27 -12.66
C GLY A 89 -25.58 4.31 -13.14
N ASN A 90 -25.13 5.53 -13.44
CA ASN A 90 -23.72 5.83 -13.73
C ASN A 90 -23.08 6.45 -12.49
N ALA A 91 -22.25 5.68 -11.80
CA ALA A 91 -21.50 6.19 -10.65
C ALA A 91 -20.14 6.76 -11.09
N ALA A 92 -19.71 7.85 -10.45
CA ALA A 92 -18.36 8.36 -10.63
C ALA A 92 -17.34 7.39 -10.02
N LEU A 93 -16.18 7.26 -10.66
CA LEU A 93 -15.10 6.39 -10.22
C LEU A 93 -13.81 7.18 -10.03
N VAL A 94 -13.05 6.83 -9.00
CA VAL A 94 -11.65 7.18 -8.86
C VAL A 94 -10.78 5.93 -9.01
N LEU A 95 -9.90 5.94 -10.00
CA LEU A 95 -8.95 4.86 -10.25
C LEU A 95 -7.72 5.05 -9.36
N ARG A 96 -7.74 4.42 -8.18
CA ARG A 96 -6.64 4.51 -7.22
C ARG A 96 -5.48 3.67 -7.71
N SER A 97 -4.37 4.32 -8.07
CA SER A 97 -3.14 3.62 -8.49
C SER A 97 -2.66 2.66 -7.41
N ARG A 98 -2.09 1.53 -7.82
CA ARG A 98 -1.38 0.59 -6.95
C ARG A 98 0.10 0.53 -7.33
N LEU A 99 0.98 0.25 -6.39
CA LEU A 99 2.37 -0.11 -6.69
C LEU A 99 2.44 -1.60 -7.02
N LYS A 100 3.16 -1.94 -8.08
CA LYS A 100 3.63 -3.30 -8.37
C LYS A 100 5.04 -3.44 -7.82
N VAL A 101 5.20 -4.38 -6.91
CA VAL A 101 6.44 -4.58 -6.17
C VAL A 101 6.96 -5.98 -6.45
N LYS A 102 8.20 -6.08 -6.91
CA LYS A 102 8.89 -7.35 -7.13
C LYS A 102 10.03 -7.45 -6.14
N VAL A 103 9.99 -8.42 -5.24
CA VAL A 103 11.12 -8.75 -4.39
C VAL A 103 11.89 -9.90 -5.01
N ILE A 104 13.17 -9.68 -5.24
CA ILE A 104 14.11 -10.66 -5.77
C ILE A 104 15.05 -11.03 -4.64
N LYS A 105 14.99 -12.31 -4.26
CA LYS A 105 15.84 -12.94 -3.25
C LYS A 105 16.98 -13.69 -3.91
N GLU A 106 18.21 -13.44 -3.48
CA GLU A 106 19.39 -14.18 -3.95
C GLU A 106 19.75 -15.27 -2.94
N HIS A 107 19.63 -16.53 -3.37
CA HIS A 107 20.02 -17.70 -2.59
C HIS A 107 21.25 -18.35 -3.19
N TRP A 108 22.16 -18.78 -2.32
CA TRP A 108 23.34 -19.55 -2.69
C TRP A 108 23.20 -20.99 -2.22
N GLU A 109 23.12 -21.93 -3.15
CA GLU A 109 23.14 -23.35 -2.84
C GLU A 109 24.51 -23.95 -3.16
N LYS A 110 24.96 -24.88 -2.30
CA LYS A 110 26.17 -25.68 -2.54
C LYS A 110 25.75 -26.95 -3.26
N LYS A 111 26.12 -27.10 -4.53
CA LYS A 111 25.87 -28.33 -5.27
C LYS A 111 27.09 -29.23 -5.17
N ALA A 112 26.88 -30.46 -4.72
CA ALA A 112 27.93 -31.48 -4.75
C ALA A 112 28.07 -31.96 -6.20
N VAL A 113 29.17 -31.63 -6.86
CA VAL A 113 29.51 -32.20 -8.16
C VAL A 113 29.96 -33.64 -7.92
N ILE A 114 29.15 -34.62 -8.33
CA ILE A 114 29.60 -36.01 -8.42
C ILE A 114 30.41 -36.12 -9.72
N GLN A 115 31.75 -36.07 -9.62
CA GLN A 115 32.61 -36.41 -10.74
C GLN A 115 32.48 -37.92 -11.02
N ASN A 116 31.80 -38.29 -12.10
CA ASN A 116 31.82 -39.65 -12.65
C ASN A 116 33.12 -39.88 -13.45
N GLY A 117 34.27 -39.73 -12.81
CA GLY A 117 35.58 -39.99 -13.40
C GLY A 117 36.50 -40.62 -12.37
N ILE A 118 36.93 -41.86 -12.62
CA ILE A 118 37.97 -42.54 -11.84
C ILE A 118 39.30 -41.85 -12.20
N GLU A 119 39.79 -40.98 -11.32
CA GLU A 119 41.19 -40.53 -11.34
C GLU A 119 41.85 -40.91 -10.01
N GLU A 120 42.83 -41.80 -10.08
CA GLU A 120 43.77 -42.09 -9.01
C GLU A 120 44.65 -40.86 -8.79
N ASN A 121 44.31 -40.06 -7.78
CA ASN A 121 45.18 -39.27 -6.89
C ASN A 121 44.53 -37.92 -6.53
N GLY A 122 43.97 -37.84 -5.32
CA GLY A 122 43.64 -36.56 -4.66
C GLY A 122 42.26 -36.01 -5.01
N VAL A 123 41.25 -36.35 -4.20
CA VAL A 123 39.89 -35.80 -4.30
C VAL A 123 39.89 -34.31 -3.95
N SER A 124 39.92 -33.43 -4.95
CA SER A 124 39.44 -32.06 -4.80
C SER A 124 37.97 -32.01 -5.18
N SER A 125 37.07 -32.17 -4.21
CA SER A 125 35.64 -31.93 -4.40
C SER A 125 35.41 -30.44 -4.67
N GLY A 126 35.36 -30.06 -5.94
CA GLY A 126 34.97 -28.72 -6.36
C GLY A 126 33.54 -28.44 -5.94
N LEU A 127 33.34 -27.61 -4.91
CA LEU A 127 32.03 -27.07 -4.56
C LEU A 127 31.69 -25.97 -5.56
N GLU A 128 30.94 -26.30 -6.60
CA GLU A 128 30.33 -25.28 -7.45
C GLU A 128 29.15 -24.62 -6.72
N LYS A 129 29.13 -23.29 -6.82
CA LYS A 129 28.28 -22.39 -6.07
C LYS A 129 27.28 -21.80 -7.06
N GLU A 130 26.14 -22.45 -7.29
CA GLU A 130 25.08 -21.94 -8.17
C GLU A 130 24.22 -20.89 -7.42
N MET A 131 23.95 -19.77 -8.09
CA MET A 131 23.13 -18.68 -7.57
C MET A 131 21.71 -18.80 -8.11
N PHE A 132 20.72 -18.90 -7.22
CA PHE A 132 19.31 -18.94 -7.56
C PHE A 132 18.61 -17.64 -7.17
N LYS A 133 17.76 -17.12 -8.06
CA LYS A 133 16.95 -15.93 -7.80
C LYS A 133 15.49 -16.32 -7.64
N GLN A 134 14.94 -16.12 -6.44
CA GLN A 134 13.51 -16.27 -6.19
C GLN A 134 12.83 -14.91 -6.32
N ALA A 135 11.84 -14.80 -7.19
CA ALA A 135 11.08 -13.56 -7.38
C ALA A 135 9.65 -13.72 -6.87
N THR A 136 9.22 -12.83 -5.99
CA THR A 136 7.82 -12.71 -5.55
C THR A 136 7.26 -11.35 -5.94
N GLN A 137 5.97 -11.29 -6.28
CA GLN A 137 5.30 -10.06 -6.71
C GLN A 137 4.11 -9.73 -5.79
N TYR A 138 3.95 -8.45 -5.51
CA TYR A 138 2.87 -7.89 -4.69
C TYR A 138 2.25 -6.69 -5.39
N LEU A 139 0.95 -6.51 -5.20
CA LEU A 139 0.25 -5.26 -5.49
C LEU A 139 -0.11 -4.57 -4.18
N VAL A 140 0.14 -3.27 -4.12
CA VAL A 140 0.09 -2.47 -2.89
C VAL A 140 -0.72 -1.22 -3.16
N LEU A 141 -1.73 -0.95 -2.34
CA LEU A 141 -2.60 0.21 -2.53
C LEU A 141 -2.02 1.47 -1.90
N ASN A 142 -1.51 1.38 -0.67
CA ASN A 142 -0.98 2.51 0.06
C ASN A 142 0.53 2.60 -0.09
N GLU A 143 1.26 1.68 0.54
CA GLU A 143 2.71 1.82 0.65
C GLU A 143 3.50 0.51 0.79
N VAL A 144 4.74 0.60 0.30
CA VAL A 144 5.83 -0.31 0.61
C VAL A 144 6.70 0.36 1.65
N VAL A 145 6.91 -0.30 2.78
CA VAL A 145 7.80 0.21 3.83
C VAL A 145 9.03 -0.66 3.85
N VAL A 146 10.21 -0.04 3.79
CA VAL A 146 11.50 -0.70 4.04
C VAL A 146 12.10 -0.09 5.30
N ASP A 147 12.16 -0.86 6.38
CA ASP A 147 12.59 -0.40 7.71
C ASP A 147 13.76 -1.22 8.27
N ARG A 148 14.42 -0.70 9.32
CA ARG A 148 15.57 -1.34 9.97
C ARG A 148 15.23 -2.62 10.76
N GLY A 149 13.97 -3.00 10.87
CA GLY A 149 13.58 -4.18 11.63
C GLY A 149 13.77 -4.02 13.13
N PRO A 150 14.14 -5.10 13.84
CA PRO A 150 14.49 -5.06 15.26
C PRO A 150 15.90 -4.48 15.52
N SER A 151 16.67 -4.16 14.48
CA SER A 151 18.06 -3.68 14.62
C SER A 151 18.13 -2.38 15.41
N SER A 152 19.06 -2.27 16.36
CA SER A 152 19.36 -1.00 17.05
C SER A 152 20.17 -0.03 16.19
N TYR A 153 20.79 -0.50 15.11
CA TYR A 153 21.52 0.33 14.15
C TYR A 153 20.58 0.94 13.13
N LEU A 154 20.96 2.11 12.60
CA LEU A 154 20.27 2.74 11.47
C LEU A 154 20.27 1.79 10.26
N SER A 155 19.16 1.78 9.52
CA SER A 155 19.14 1.14 8.20
C SER A 155 20.09 1.89 7.26
N ASN A 156 20.79 1.15 6.39
CA ASN A 156 21.55 1.71 5.26
C ASN A 156 20.99 1.11 3.98
N VAL A 157 20.06 1.83 3.36
CA VAL A 157 19.27 1.33 2.23
C VAL A 157 19.48 2.23 1.02
N ASP A 158 20.03 1.68 -0.05
CA ASP A 158 20.24 2.41 -1.30
C ASP A 158 18.94 2.50 -2.09
N VAL A 159 18.62 3.71 -2.54
CA VAL A 159 17.44 4.00 -3.37
C VAL A 159 17.90 4.47 -4.74
N PHE A 160 17.48 3.73 -5.76
CA PHE A 160 17.75 4.02 -7.15
C PHE A 160 16.46 4.43 -7.87
N LEU A 161 16.58 5.38 -8.80
CA LEU A 161 15.54 5.77 -9.74
C LEU A 161 16.07 5.61 -11.17
N ASP A 162 15.36 4.82 -11.99
CA ASP A 162 15.73 4.52 -13.37
C ASP A 162 17.21 4.11 -13.52
N GLY A 163 17.69 3.30 -12.59
CA GLY A 163 19.08 2.79 -12.55
C GLY A 163 20.12 3.72 -11.91
N HIS A 164 19.76 4.96 -11.56
CA HIS A 164 20.68 5.92 -10.95
C HIS A 164 20.54 5.90 -9.43
N LEU A 165 21.66 5.76 -8.70
CA LEU A 165 21.65 5.89 -7.24
C LEU A 165 21.32 7.33 -6.86
N ILE A 166 20.23 7.52 -6.12
CA ILE A 166 19.78 8.84 -5.68
C ILE A 166 20.32 9.16 -4.31
N THR A 167 20.20 8.21 -3.38
CA THR A 167 20.65 8.38 -2.01
C THR A 167 20.73 7.03 -1.30
N THR A 168 21.53 7.00 -0.22
CA THR A 168 21.50 5.94 0.78
C THR A 168 20.71 6.46 1.98
N VAL A 169 19.55 5.86 2.23
CA VAL A 169 18.71 6.16 3.38
C VAL A 169 19.43 5.68 4.62
N GLN A 170 19.74 6.62 5.52
CA GLN A 170 20.25 6.35 6.86
C GLN A 170 19.22 6.83 7.89
N GLY A 171 18.55 5.91 8.55
CA GLY A 171 17.41 6.23 9.42
C GLY A 171 16.66 5.00 9.90
N ASP A 172 15.42 5.17 10.34
CA ASP A 172 14.52 4.06 10.63
C ASP A 172 14.09 3.31 9.36
N GLY A 173 14.03 4.00 8.22
CA GLY A 173 13.68 3.40 6.94
C GLY A 173 13.22 4.38 5.87
N VAL A 174 12.53 3.86 4.85
CA VAL A 174 11.91 4.61 3.76
C VAL A 174 10.55 4.02 3.41
N ILE A 175 9.60 4.89 3.10
CA ILE A 175 8.26 4.55 2.62
C ILE A 175 8.18 4.94 1.14
N VAL A 176 7.75 4.00 0.30
CA VAL A 176 7.34 4.29 -1.08
C VAL A 176 5.83 4.14 -1.16
N SER A 177 5.12 5.23 -1.41
CA SER A 177 3.65 5.25 -1.36
C SER A 177 3.02 5.77 -2.65
N THR A 178 1.78 5.36 -2.87
CA THR A 178 0.88 5.96 -3.85
C THR A 178 0.30 7.27 -3.31
N PRO A 179 -0.40 8.07 -4.14
CA PRO A 179 -1.21 9.20 -3.65
C PRO A 179 -2.29 8.76 -2.65
N THR A 180 -2.86 7.55 -2.83
CA THR A 180 -3.80 6.98 -1.86
C THR A 180 -3.15 6.74 -0.51
N GLY A 181 -1.91 6.24 -0.48
CA GLY A 181 -1.13 6.04 0.74
C GLY A 181 -0.59 7.33 1.37
N SER A 182 -0.72 8.49 0.71
CA SER A 182 -0.24 9.77 1.22
C SER A 182 -0.91 10.22 2.52
N THR A 183 -2.11 9.70 2.80
CA THR A 183 -2.88 9.96 4.02
C THR A 183 -2.74 8.85 5.07
N ALA A 184 -1.97 7.80 4.76
CA ALA A 184 -1.71 6.67 5.64
C ALA A 184 -0.37 6.84 6.38
N TYR A 185 0.52 5.84 6.35
CA TYR A 185 1.75 5.89 7.13
C TYR A 185 2.71 7.00 6.66
N ALA A 186 2.71 7.30 5.36
CA ALA A 186 3.48 8.41 4.80
C ALA A 186 3.12 9.77 5.41
N ALA A 187 1.84 10.02 5.74
CA ALA A 187 1.42 11.26 6.41
C ALA A 187 2.11 11.41 7.77
N ALA A 188 2.14 10.34 8.57
CA ALA A 188 2.79 10.33 9.88
C ALA A 188 4.32 10.52 9.78
N ALA A 189 4.93 10.08 8.68
CA ALA A 189 6.34 10.30 8.38
C ALA A 189 6.64 11.70 7.78
N GLY A 190 5.64 12.58 7.68
CA GLY A 190 5.81 13.97 7.24
C GLY A 190 5.64 14.20 5.74
N ALA A 191 5.07 13.25 5.00
CA ALA A 191 4.75 13.44 3.60
C ALA A 191 3.60 14.44 3.39
N SER A 192 3.53 15.04 2.20
CA SER A 192 2.37 15.84 1.79
C SER A 192 1.19 14.97 1.42
N MET A 193 -0.03 15.43 1.67
CA MET A 193 -1.24 14.76 1.19
C MET A 193 -1.42 15.03 -0.30
N ILE A 194 -1.67 13.98 -1.07
CA ILE A 194 -1.79 14.03 -2.52
C ILE A 194 -3.16 13.48 -2.92
N HIS A 195 -3.87 14.24 -3.76
CA HIS A 195 -5.14 13.81 -4.32
C HIS A 195 -4.97 12.53 -5.18
N PRO A 196 -5.87 11.54 -5.11
CA PRO A 196 -5.72 10.24 -5.77
C PRO A 196 -5.57 10.29 -7.30
N ASN A 197 -6.06 11.35 -7.96
CA ASN A 197 -5.90 11.56 -9.41
C ASN A 197 -4.52 12.06 -9.85
N VAL A 198 -3.61 12.41 -8.93
CA VAL A 198 -2.26 12.87 -9.31
C VAL A 198 -1.39 11.66 -9.66
N PRO A 199 -0.85 11.54 -10.89
CA PRO A 199 -0.07 10.37 -11.30
C PRO A 199 1.37 10.46 -10.77
N ALA A 200 1.57 10.04 -9.53
CA ALA A 200 2.87 10.12 -8.86
C ALA A 200 3.18 8.92 -7.96
N ILE A 201 4.47 8.73 -7.67
CA ILE A 201 4.98 7.89 -6.60
C ILE A 201 5.65 8.81 -5.58
N MET A 202 5.49 8.52 -4.30
CA MET A 202 6.10 9.29 -3.21
C MET A 202 7.19 8.47 -2.55
N ILE A 203 8.29 9.12 -2.18
CA ILE A 203 9.39 8.53 -1.40
C ILE A 203 9.54 9.37 -0.14
N THR A 204 9.28 8.76 1.02
CA THR A 204 9.22 9.45 2.31
C THR A 204 10.17 8.75 3.29
N PRO A 205 11.26 9.40 3.73
CA PRO A 205 12.14 8.81 4.72
C PRO A 205 11.48 8.72 6.09
N ILE A 206 11.82 7.69 6.87
CA ILE A 206 11.36 7.50 8.26
C ILE A 206 12.52 7.89 9.17
N CYS A 207 12.33 8.94 9.96
CA CYS A 207 13.31 9.46 10.92
C CYS A 207 14.75 9.49 10.34
N PRO A 208 14.99 10.18 9.19
CA PRO A 208 16.31 10.19 8.58
C PRO A 208 17.32 10.90 9.47
N HIS A 209 18.53 10.34 9.56
CA HIS A 209 19.65 10.98 10.26
C HIS A 209 20.11 12.27 9.57
N SER A 210 19.87 12.39 8.26
CA SER A 210 20.09 13.62 7.51
C SER A 210 18.88 14.55 7.56
N LEU A 211 19.09 15.79 8.04
CA LEU A 211 18.06 16.84 8.08
C LEU A 211 17.65 17.35 6.69
N SER A 212 18.46 17.13 5.67
CA SER A 212 18.18 17.56 4.29
C SER A 212 17.36 16.52 3.52
N PHE A 213 17.21 15.30 4.03
CA PHE A 213 16.44 14.27 3.35
C PHE A 213 14.95 14.47 3.59
N ARG A 214 14.29 15.14 2.65
CA ARG A 214 12.86 15.44 2.69
C ARG A 214 12.07 14.46 1.82
N PRO A 215 10.76 14.30 2.08
CA PRO A 215 9.89 13.55 1.19
C PRO A 215 9.94 14.13 -0.23
N ILE A 216 9.97 13.26 -1.24
CA ILE A 216 9.98 13.64 -2.65
C ILE A 216 8.82 12.96 -3.39
N VAL A 217 8.36 13.63 -4.44
CA VAL A 217 7.30 13.14 -5.33
C VAL A 217 7.90 13.01 -6.72
N VAL A 218 7.76 11.83 -7.32
CA VAL A 218 8.29 11.50 -8.64
C VAL A 218 7.17 11.07 -9.58
N PRO A 219 7.32 11.20 -10.91
CA PRO A 219 6.30 10.80 -11.87
C PRO A 219 5.94 9.31 -11.75
N ALA A 220 4.68 8.92 -11.96
CA ALA A 220 4.25 7.51 -11.84
C ALA A 220 4.95 6.50 -12.78
N GLY A 221 5.67 6.98 -13.81
CA GLY A 221 6.32 6.15 -14.83
C GLY A 221 7.74 5.68 -14.51
N VAL A 222 8.31 6.11 -13.38
CA VAL A 222 9.69 5.73 -12.99
C VAL A 222 9.77 4.29 -12.48
N ASP A 223 10.96 3.69 -12.56
CA ASP A 223 11.31 2.43 -11.90
C ASP A 223 12.18 2.71 -10.66
N LEU A 224 11.64 2.39 -9.48
CA LEU A 224 12.39 2.47 -8.23
C LEU A 224 13.01 1.12 -7.94
N LYS A 225 14.28 1.14 -7.54
CA LYS A 225 14.93 -0.05 -6.98
C LYS A 225 15.50 0.27 -5.61
N ILE A 226 15.21 -0.60 -4.65
CA ILE A 226 15.71 -0.51 -3.28
C ILE A 226 16.52 -1.76 -2.97
N MET A 227 17.68 -1.58 -2.35
CA MET A 227 18.54 -2.68 -1.88
C MET A 227 19.36 -2.24 -0.67
N LEU A 228 19.93 -3.20 0.06
CA LEU A 228 20.89 -2.85 1.11
C LEU A 228 22.13 -2.22 0.47
N SER A 229 22.62 -1.16 1.11
CA SER A 229 23.93 -0.60 0.76
C SER A 229 25.02 -1.63 1.02
N PRO A 230 26.11 -1.71 0.23
CA PRO A 230 27.23 -2.62 0.49
C PRO A 230 27.82 -2.49 1.89
N ASP A 231 27.76 -1.29 2.47
CA ASP A 231 28.25 -0.98 3.82
C ASP A 231 27.21 -1.25 4.93
N ALA A 232 26.05 -1.81 4.61
CA ALA A 232 25.00 -2.11 5.58
C ALA A 232 25.46 -3.22 6.55
N ARG A 233 25.41 -2.91 7.85
CA ARG A 233 25.82 -3.83 8.92
C ARG A 233 24.72 -4.80 9.35
N ASN A 234 23.47 -4.47 9.02
CA ASN A 234 22.28 -5.21 9.40
C ASN A 234 21.35 -5.37 8.19
N THR A 235 20.45 -6.34 8.31
CA THR A 235 19.36 -6.54 7.36
C THR A 235 18.33 -5.41 7.47
N ALA A 236 17.48 -5.31 6.45
CA ALA A 236 16.29 -4.48 6.46
C ALA A 236 15.05 -5.38 6.40
N TRP A 237 13.87 -4.81 6.57
CA TRP A 237 12.60 -5.51 6.48
C TRP A 237 11.68 -4.75 5.53
N VAL A 238 11.00 -5.48 4.65
CA VAL A 238 9.98 -4.89 3.77
C VAL A 238 8.59 -5.34 4.22
N SER A 239 7.62 -4.44 4.14
CA SER A 239 6.19 -4.74 4.28
C SER A 239 5.37 -4.08 3.18
N PHE A 240 4.17 -4.61 2.96
CA PHE A 240 3.26 -4.23 1.88
C PHE A 240 1.88 -3.95 2.48
N ASP A 241 1.42 -2.69 2.45
CA ASP A 241 0.18 -2.25 3.13
C ASP A 241 0.12 -2.71 4.60
N GLY A 242 1.25 -2.67 5.31
CA GLY A 242 1.39 -3.13 6.69
C GLY A 242 1.31 -4.66 6.89
N ARG A 243 1.38 -5.45 5.83
CA ARG A 243 1.27 -6.93 5.86
C ARG A 243 2.47 -7.61 5.19
N LYS A 244 2.51 -8.95 5.29
CA LYS A 244 3.46 -9.84 4.60
C LYS A 244 4.93 -9.41 4.78
N ARG A 245 5.29 -9.10 6.02
CA ARG A 245 6.63 -8.62 6.37
C ARG A 245 7.67 -9.70 6.07
N GLN A 246 8.76 -9.31 5.42
CA GLN A 246 9.87 -10.21 5.12
C GLN A 246 11.21 -9.48 5.27
N GLU A 247 12.19 -10.17 5.82
CA GLU A 247 13.57 -9.66 5.94
C GLU A 247 14.20 -9.50 4.56
N ILE A 248 15.12 -8.55 4.38
CA ILE A 248 15.90 -8.24 3.17
C ILE A 248 17.38 -8.30 3.53
N CYS A 249 18.11 -9.13 2.79
CA CYS A 249 19.53 -9.39 2.97
C CYS A 249 20.36 -8.77 1.86
N HIS A 250 21.68 -8.81 2.01
CA HIS A 250 22.62 -8.42 0.96
C HIS A 250 22.41 -9.27 -0.30
N GLY A 251 22.45 -8.65 -1.47
CA GLY A 251 22.13 -9.27 -2.76
C GLY A 251 20.65 -9.20 -3.15
N ASP A 252 19.74 -9.11 -2.18
CA ASP A 252 18.32 -8.96 -2.45
C ASP A 252 18.00 -7.57 -3.05
N SER A 253 16.90 -7.49 -3.80
CA SER A 253 16.41 -6.21 -4.30
C SER A 253 14.89 -6.15 -4.35
N ILE A 254 14.37 -4.92 -4.25
CA ILE A 254 12.96 -4.59 -4.33
C ILE A 254 12.79 -3.62 -5.50
N SER A 255 12.11 -4.05 -6.55
CA SER A 255 11.73 -3.18 -7.67
C SER A 255 10.29 -2.72 -7.53
N ILE A 256 10.02 -1.44 -7.70
CA ILE A 256 8.72 -0.81 -7.47
C ILE A 256 8.37 0.06 -8.68
N THR A 257 7.22 -0.22 -9.27
CA THR A 257 6.66 0.53 -10.40
C THR A 257 5.18 0.77 -10.18
N THR A 258 4.57 1.72 -10.87
CA THR A 258 3.10 1.83 -10.90
C THR A 258 2.50 0.60 -11.60
N SER A 259 1.48 -0.01 -10.98
CA SER A 259 0.75 -1.15 -11.53
C SER A 259 -0.16 -0.72 -12.68
N CYS A 260 -0.32 -1.59 -13.67
CA CYS A 260 -1.33 -1.44 -14.72
C CYS A 260 -2.76 -1.77 -14.26
N TYR A 261 -2.93 -2.27 -13.03
CA TYR A 261 -4.22 -2.60 -12.44
C TYR A 261 -4.54 -1.67 -11.26
N PRO A 262 -5.18 -0.51 -11.49
CA PRO A 262 -5.67 0.34 -10.41
C PRO A 262 -6.84 -0.32 -9.67
N LEU A 263 -7.18 0.21 -8.49
CA LEU A 263 -8.40 -0.14 -7.76
C LEU A 263 -9.49 0.89 -8.12
N PRO A 264 -10.58 0.49 -8.79
CA PRO A 264 -11.71 1.37 -9.08
C PRO A 264 -12.57 1.55 -7.83
N SER A 265 -12.43 2.71 -7.19
CA SER A 265 -13.24 3.09 -6.04
C SER A 265 -14.42 3.92 -6.52
N ILE A 266 -15.62 3.51 -6.15
CA ILE A 266 -16.84 4.27 -6.45
C ILE A 266 -16.89 5.49 -5.55
N CYS A 267 -17.21 6.63 -6.14
CA CYS A 267 -17.39 7.90 -5.45
C CYS A 267 -18.85 8.05 -5.01
N PHE A 268 -19.05 8.73 -3.88
CA PHE A 268 -20.37 9.15 -3.44
C PHE A 268 -20.88 10.31 -4.30
N GLN A 269 -20.05 11.33 -4.52
CA GLN A 269 -20.35 12.46 -5.43
C GLN A 269 -19.42 12.43 -6.64
N ASP A 270 -18.14 12.76 -6.42
CA ASP A 270 -17.11 12.82 -7.45
C ASP A 270 -15.72 12.73 -6.80
N PRO A 271 -14.65 12.44 -7.58
CA PRO A 271 -13.33 12.21 -7.01
C PRO A 271 -12.78 13.37 -6.18
N VAL A 272 -13.13 14.62 -6.52
CA VAL A 272 -12.58 15.82 -5.89
C VAL A 272 -13.36 16.14 -4.62
N SER A 273 -14.69 16.18 -4.70
CA SER A 273 -15.56 16.49 -3.56
C SER A 273 -15.38 15.49 -2.43
N ASP A 274 -15.40 14.19 -2.73
CA ASP A 274 -15.23 13.12 -1.74
C ASP A 274 -13.88 13.23 -1.00
N TRP A 275 -12.82 13.62 -1.72
CA TRP A 275 -11.49 13.76 -1.13
C TRP A 275 -11.39 14.97 -0.19
N PHE A 276 -11.94 16.12 -0.58
CA PHE A 276 -11.93 17.31 0.27
C PHE A 276 -12.85 17.18 1.49
N GLU A 277 -13.99 16.50 1.35
CA GLU A 277 -14.89 16.17 2.46
C GLU A 277 -14.17 15.25 3.46
N SER A 278 -13.53 14.18 2.98
CA SER A 278 -12.70 13.30 3.80
C SER A 278 -11.59 14.06 4.52
N LEU A 279 -10.95 15.01 3.85
CA LEU A 279 -9.87 15.79 4.43
C LEU A 279 -10.37 16.77 5.51
N ALA A 280 -11.52 17.39 5.30
CA ALA A 280 -12.15 18.28 6.27
C ALA A 280 -12.63 17.52 7.51
N GLU A 281 -13.24 16.35 7.36
CA GLU A 281 -13.78 15.58 8.47
C GLU A 281 -12.72 14.78 9.23
N CYS A 282 -11.81 14.09 8.53
CA CYS A 282 -10.81 13.23 9.17
C CYS A 282 -9.71 14.02 9.88
N LEU A 283 -9.29 15.17 9.32
CA LEU A 283 -8.19 15.97 9.86
C LEU A 283 -8.62 17.30 10.47
N HIS A 284 -9.92 17.62 10.45
CA HIS A 284 -10.43 18.95 10.84
C HIS A 284 -9.62 20.07 10.18
N TRP A 285 -9.38 19.93 8.87
CA TRP A 285 -8.36 20.70 8.17
C TRP A 285 -8.60 22.21 8.32
N ASN A 286 -7.69 22.87 9.04
CA ASN A 286 -7.70 24.30 9.34
C ASN A 286 -8.94 24.80 10.10
N VAL A 287 -9.63 23.93 10.86
CA VAL A 287 -10.67 24.35 11.80
C VAL A 287 -10.03 25.08 12.97
N ARG A 288 -10.20 26.41 13.02
CA ARG A 288 -9.79 27.25 14.14
C ARG A 288 -11.00 27.66 14.97
N LYS A 289 -10.91 27.56 16.30
CA LYS A 289 -11.84 28.29 17.17
C LYS A 289 -11.70 29.78 16.85
N LYS A 290 -12.79 30.43 16.40
CA LYS A 290 -12.81 31.89 16.27
C LYS A 290 -12.45 32.46 17.64
N GLN A 291 -11.44 33.33 17.69
CA GLN A 291 -11.13 34.04 18.93
C GLN A 291 -12.29 34.98 19.24
N ASN A 292 -12.88 34.84 20.42
CA ASN A 292 -13.87 35.80 20.91
C ASN A 292 -13.15 37.12 21.18
N HIS A 293 -13.80 38.24 20.85
CA HIS A 293 -13.32 39.55 21.26
C HIS A 293 -13.33 39.62 22.80
N PHE A 294 -12.32 40.23 23.41
CA PHE A 294 -12.35 40.53 24.84
C PHE A 294 -13.55 41.44 25.10
N SER A 295 -14.58 40.93 25.79
CA SER A 295 -15.55 41.81 26.44
C SER A 295 -14.85 42.42 27.65
N ILE A 296 -14.63 43.73 27.59
CA ILE A 296 -14.26 44.52 28.76
C ILE A 296 -15.54 44.61 29.59
N ASP A 297 -15.74 43.65 30.50
CA ASP A 297 -16.61 43.88 31.63
C ASP A 297 -15.77 44.68 32.64
N GLU A 298 -15.86 46.01 32.54
CA GLU A 298 -15.43 46.89 33.62
C GLU A 298 -16.31 46.60 34.84
N GLU A 299 -15.67 46.04 35.85
CA GLU A 299 -16.17 45.87 37.21
C GLU A 299 -16.49 47.23 37.87
N GLU A 300 -17.23 47.13 38.98
CA GLU A 300 -17.42 48.11 40.06
C GLU A 300 -18.74 48.92 40.06
N GLU A 301 -19.80 48.31 40.59
CA GLU A 301 -20.69 49.02 41.52
C GLU A 301 -20.36 48.62 42.96
N PHE A 302 -20.28 49.66 43.80
CA PHE A 302 -19.81 49.76 45.19
C PHE A 302 -20.48 48.83 46.21
#